data_AF-A0A256YT60-F1
#
_entry.id   AF-A0A256YT60-F1
#
_cell.length_a   1.000
_cell.length_b   1.000
_cell.length_c   1.000
_cell.angle_alpha   90.00
_cell.angle_beta   90.00
_cell.angle_gamma   90.00
#
_symmetry.space_group_name_H-M   'P 1'
#
loop_
_entity.id
_entity.type
_entity.pdbx_description
1 polymer ?
#
loop_
_entity_poly.entity_id
_entity_poly.type
_entity_poly.pdbx_seq_one_letter_code
_entity_poly.pdbx_strand_id
1 'polypeptide(L)'
;MVSLTINTVIILAISLMVMVAVLSMFFPNLFSMKSVQYQSAFDRGCKIYAEGTDAPENIILEDVTGDGEPDSLLAVCRLQFANPDMTSGECAARCQDMYPTSRR
;
A
#
# COMPACT_ATOMS: atom_id res chain seq x y z
N MET A 1 18.62 48.88 -16.78
CA MET A 1 17.65 48.37 -15.78
C MET A 1 17.00 47.04 -16.20
N VAL A 2 16.78 46.77 -17.49
CA VAL A 2 16.12 45.54 -17.99
C VAL A 2 16.98 44.25 -17.89
N SER A 3 18.31 44.34 -17.93
CA SER A 3 19.17 43.14 -17.91
C SER A 3 19.32 42.51 -16.52
N LEU A 4 19.20 43.29 -15.43
CA LEU A 4 19.23 42.74 -14.07
C LEU A 4 17.97 41.93 -13.75
N THR A 5 16.80 42.39 -14.22
CA THR A 5 15.52 41.73 -13.97
C THR A 5 15.39 40.37 -14.68
N ILE A 6 15.99 40.23 -15.86
CA ILE A 6 15.97 38.96 -16.62
C ILE A 6 16.81 37.91 -15.89
N ASN A 7 18.01 38.28 -15.45
CA ASN A 7 18.90 37.35 -14.74
C ASN A 7 18.28 36.89 -13.40
N THR A 8 17.60 37.77 -12.67
CA THR A 8 16.92 37.38 -11.42
C THR A 8 15.74 36.43 -11.67
N VAL A 9 14.96 36.63 -12.74
CA VAL A 9 13.84 35.75 -13.08
C VAL A 9 14.34 34.35 -13.46
N ILE A 10 15.44 34.27 -14.22
CA ILE A 10 16.05 33.00 -14.59
C ILE A 10 16.57 32.26 -13.36
N ILE A 11 17.27 32.95 -12.45
CA ILE A 11 17.80 32.33 -11.22
C ILE A 11 16.66 31.80 -10.33
N LEU A 12 15.58 32.58 -10.17
CA LEU A 12 14.42 32.14 -9.40
C LEU A 12 13.75 30.91 -10.02
N ALA A 13 13.56 30.89 -11.34
CA ALA A 13 12.97 29.76 -12.04
C ALA A 13 13.81 28.47 -11.90
N ILE A 14 15.14 28.58 -12.02
CA ILE A 14 16.05 27.44 -11.85
C ILE A 14 16.03 26.97 -10.39
N SER A 15 16.07 27.87 -9.42
CA SER A 15 16.06 27.51 -7.99
C SER A 15 14.79 26.74 -7.60
N LEU A 16 13.63 27.14 -8.13
CA LEU A 16 12.36 26.48 -7.88
C LEU A 16 12.31 25.09 -8.54
N MET A 17 12.80 24.97 -9.77
CA MET A 17 12.89 23.67 -10.45
C MET A 17 13.78 22.69 -9.68
N VAL A 18 14.95 23.15 -9.22
CA VAL A 18 15.89 22.32 -8.46
C VAL A 18 15.28 21.93 -7.11
N MET A 19 14.62 22.85 -6.41
CA MET A 19 13.94 22.54 -5.15
C MET A 19 12.86 21.45 -5.33
N VAL A 20 12.04 21.56 -6.37
CA VAL A 20 11.02 20.55 -6.69
C VAL A 20 11.66 19.21 -7.06
N ALA A 21 12.72 19.21 -7.85
CA ALA A 21 13.45 18.00 -8.22
C ALA A 21 14.04 17.27 -7.01
N VAL A 22 14.66 18.03 -6.08
CA VAL A 22 15.20 17.48 -4.84
C VAL A 22 14.08 16.89 -3.99
N LEU A 23 12.96 17.61 -3.79
CA LEU A 23 11.82 17.09 -3.04
C LEU A 23 11.28 15.78 -3.65
N SER A 24 11.23 15.66 -4.97
CA SER A 24 10.77 14.42 -5.63
C SER A 24 11.70 13.22 -5.39
N MET A 25 13.01 13.44 -5.22
CA MET A 25 13.98 12.39 -4.93
C MET A 25 13.93 11.92 -3.47
N PHE A 26 13.67 12.83 -2.53
CA PHE A 26 13.61 12.52 -1.10
C PHE A 26 12.23 12.00 -0.65
N PHE A 27 11.17 12.32 -1.40
CA PHE A 27 9.81 11.91 -1.09
C PHE A 27 9.14 11.14 -2.25
N PRO A 28 9.74 10.04 -2.76
CA PRO A 28 9.13 9.25 -3.85
C PRO A 28 7.78 8.65 -3.47
N ASN A 29 7.45 8.61 -2.17
CA ASN A 29 6.33 7.87 -1.61
C ASN A 29 5.13 8.73 -1.16
N LEU A 30 5.06 10.02 -1.50
CA LEU A 30 3.91 10.87 -1.13
C LEU A 30 2.55 10.36 -1.64
N PHE A 31 2.54 9.46 -2.63
CA PHE A 31 1.32 8.94 -3.26
C PHE A 31 1.01 7.46 -2.98
N SER A 32 1.80 6.76 -2.16
CA SER A 32 1.66 5.29 -1.99
C SER A 32 1.25 4.88 -0.58
N MET A 33 0.28 5.58 0.03
CA MET A 33 -0.22 5.21 1.36
C MET A 33 -1.18 4.01 1.33
N LYS A 34 -1.97 3.85 0.25
CA LYS A 34 -2.96 2.75 0.16
C LYS A 34 -2.32 1.36 0.07
N SER A 35 -1.24 1.24 -0.70
CA SER A 35 -0.52 -0.03 -0.88
C SER A 35 0.13 -0.53 0.42
N VAL A 36 0.65 0.39 1.24
CA VAL A 36 1.26 0.08 2.54
C VAL A 36 0.19 -0.39 3.54
N GLN A 37 -0.98 0.25 3.55
CA GLN A 37 -2.10 -0.16 4.40
C GLN A 37 -2.58 -1.58 4.05
N TYR A 38 -2.79 -1.87 2.75
CA TYR A 38 -3.21 -3.19 2.27
C TYR A 38 -2.20 -4.28 2.65
N GLN A 39 -0.91 -4.00 2.47
CA GLN A 39 0.14 -4.96 2.80
C GLN A 39 0.18 -5.27 4.29
N SER A 40 0.04 -4.25 5.16
CA SER A 40 0.02 -4.44 6.61
C SER A 40 -1.23 -5.18 7.11
N ALA A 41 -2.38 -4.93 6.50
CA ALA A 41 -3.62 -5.65 6.80
C ALA A 41 -3.55 -7.11 6.33
N PHE A 42 -3.02 -7.33 5.13
CA PHE A 42 -2.78 -8.66 4.58
C PHE A 42 -1.83 -9.48 5.46
N ASP A 43 -0.72 -8.87 5.91
CA ASP A 43 0.24 -9.54 6.79
C ASP A 43 -0.38 -9.98 8.14
N ARG A 44 -1.13 -9.07 8.80
CA ARG A 44 -1.84 -9.38 10.05
C ARG A 44 -2.90 -10.48 9.84
N GLY A 45 -3.69 -10.40 8.79
CA GLY A 45 -4.71 -11.40 8.52
C GLY A 45 -4.10 -12.76 8.15
N CYS A 46 -3.01 -12.78 7.38
CA CYS A 46 -2.29 -14.02 7.12
C CYS A 46 -1.70 -14.63 8.39
N LYS A 47 -1.20 -13.82 9.34
CA LYS A 47 -0.75 -14.32 10.63
C LYS A 47 -1.89 -14.97 11.42
N ILE A 48 -3.07 -14.35 11.47
CA ILE A 48 -4.27 -14.93 12.11
C ILE A 48 -4.68 -16.22 11.41
N TYR A 49 -4.69 -16.23 10.07
CA TYR A 49 -4.96 -17.43 9.27
C TYR A 49 -3.97 -18.56 9.57
N ALA A 50 -2.72 -18.18 9.82
CA ALA A 50 -1.64 -19.12 10.07
C ALA A 50 -1.69 -19.71 11.50
N GLU A 51 -2.24 -18.97 12.47
CA GLU A 51 -2.46 -19.41 13.85
C GLU A 51 -3.82 -20.12 14.05
N GLY A 52 -4.79 -19.88 13.17
CA GLY A 52 -6.15 -20.42 13.22
C GLY A 52 -6.46 -21.47 12.15
N THR A 53 -7.70 -21.95 12.15
CA THR A 53 -8.25 -22.86 11.12
C THR A 53 -9.34 -22.22 10.28
N ASP A 54 -9.59 -20.93 10.49
CA ASP A 54 -10.66 -20.22 9.81
C ASP A 54 -10.32 -19.93 8.35
N ALA A 55 -11.34 -19.97 7.50
CA ALA A 55 -11.20 -19.59 6.11
C ALA A 55 -10.96 -18.07 5.98
N PRO A 56 -10.22 -17.58 4.97
CA PRO A 56 -9.92 -16.15 4.79
C PRO A 56 -11.16 -15.22 4.78
N GLU A 57 -12.31 -15.72 4.36
CA GLU A 57 -13.60 -15.02 4.40
C GLU A 57 -14.14 -14.79 5.81
N ASN A 58 -13.73 -15.61 6.79
CA ASN A 58 -14.16 -15.53 8.17
C ASN A 58 -13.21 -14.72 9.07
N ILE A 59 -12.03 -14.37 8.56
CA ILE A 59 -11.06 -13.56 9.30
C ILE A 59 -11.41 -12.09 9.07
N ILE A 60 -12.01 -11.48 10.10
CA ILE A 60 -12.41 -10.08 10.09
C ILE A 60 -11.23 -9.20 10.53
N LEU A 61 -10.95 -8.19 9.73
CA LEU A 61 -9.93 -7.17 9.93
C LEU A 61 -10.61 -5.79 10.10
N GLU A 62 -9.79 -4.76 10.34
CA GLU A 62 -10.26 -3.38 10.33
C GLU A 62 -10.75 -2.94 8.93
N ASP A 63 -11.44 -1.81 8.86
CA ASP A 63 -11.83 -1.18 7.59
C ASP A 63 -10.56 -0.75 6.83
N VAL A 64 -10.28 -1.45 5.74
CA VAL A 64 -9.12 -1.25 4.87
C VAL A 64 -9.54 -0.63 3.54
N THR A 65 -10.76 -0.92 3.07
CA THR A 65 -11.35 -0.35 1.85
C THR A 65 -11.77 1.11 2.02
N GLY A 66 -12.02 1.54 3.26
CA GLY A 66 -12.54 2.85 3.63
C GLY A 66 -14.05 2.99 3.41
N ASP A 67 -14.80 1.89 3.41
CA ASP A 67 -16.25 1.88 3.22
C ASP A 67 -17.05 2.04 4.53
N GLY A 68 -16.35 2.08 5.68
CA GLY A 68 -16.94 2.20 7.00
C GLY A 68 -17.34 0.87 7.62
N GLU A 69 -17.09 -0.27 6.96
CA GLU A 69 -17.35 -1.61 7.47
C GLU A 69 -16.04 -2.41 7.67
N PRO A 70 -16.01 -3.36 8.62
CA PRO A 70 -14.86 -4.25 8.77
C PRO A 70 -14.65 -5.14 7.54
N ASP A 71 -13.43 -5.19 7.01
CA ASP A 71 -13.09 -6.02 5.86
C ASP A 71 -12.72 -7.46 6.27
N SER A 72 -13.00 -8.43 5.39
CA SER A 72 -12.43 -9.78 5.54
C SER A 72 -11.01 -9.86 4.99
N LEU A 73 -10.22 -10.84 5.46
CA LEU A 73 -8.91 -11.14 4.85
C LEU A 73 -9.05 -11.40 3.35
N LEU A 74 -10.14 -12.05 2.90
CA LEU A 74 -10.42 -12.23 1.47
C LEU A 74 -10.56 -10.88 0.73
N ALA A 75 -11.28 -9.91 1.31
CA ALA A 75 -11.42 -8.58 0.73
C ALA A 75 -10.06 -7.86 0.62
N VAL A 76 -9.27 -7.89 1.70
CA VAL A 76 -7.91 -7.32 1.73
C VAL A 76 -7.01 -7.98 0.69
N CYS A 77 -7.09 -9.30 0.55
CA CYS A 77 -6.40 -10.07 -0.48
C CYS A 77 -6.71 -9.53 -1.88
N ARG A 78 -7.99 -9.34 -2.20
CA ARG A 78 -8.42 -8.82 -3.52
C ARG A 78 -7.84 -7.45 -3.80
N LEU A 79 -7.74 -6.58 -2.79
CA LEU A 79 -7.12 -5.26 -2.90
C LEU A 79 -5.60 -5.34 -3.08
N GLN A 80 -4.93 -6.18 -2.29
CA GLN A 80 -3.48 -6.34 -2.29
C GLN A 80 -2.97 -6.81 -3.66
N PHE A 81 -3.68 -7.73 -4.30
CA PHE A 81 -3.32 -8.30 -5.60
C PHE A 81 -4.07 -7.67 -6.78
N ALA A 82 -4.89 -6.65 -6.52
CA ALA A 82 -5.78 -6.04 -7.51
C ALA A 82 -6.58 -7.07 -8.34
N ASN A 83 -7.02 -8.15 -7.69
CA ASN A 83 -7.75 -9.26 -8.32
C ASN A 83 -9.10 -9.47 -7.61
N PRO A 84 -10.21 -8.95 -8.15
CA PRO A 84 -11.53 -9.05 -7.52
C PRO A 84 -12.10 -10.47 -7.50
N ASP A 85 -11.71 -11.31 -8.46
CA ASP A 85 -12.21 -12.67 -8.61
C ASP A 85 -11.43 -13.69 -7.78
N MET A 86 -10.44 -13.22 -7.01
CA MET A 86 -9.63 -14.10 -6.18
C MET A 86 -10.51 -14.87 -5.18
N THR A 87 -10.29 -16.17 -5.15
CA THR A 87 -10.97 -17.12 -4.27
C THR A 87 -10.29 -17.20 -2.91
N SER A 88 -11.02 -17.71 -1.92
CA SER A 88 -10.45 -17.94 -0.58
C SER A 88 -9.30 -18.94 -0.60
N GLY A 89 -9.37 -19.97 -1.44
CA GLY A 89 -8.28 -20.93 -1.62
C GLY A 89 -7.00 -20.30 -2.16
N GLU A 90 -7.11 -19.38 -3.12
CA GLU A 90 -5.96 -18.65 -3.66
C GLU A 90 -5.37 -17.68 -2.63
N CYS A 91 -6.21 -16.94 -1.91
CA CYS A 91 -5.76 -16.07 -0.82
C CYS A 91 -5.04 -16.87 0.28
N ALA A 92 -5.59 -18.01 0.68
CA ALA A 92 -4.98 -18.93 1.64
C ALA A 92 -3.63 -19.48 1.14
N ALA A 93 -3.52 -19.80 -0.15
CA ALA A 93 -2.26 -20.25 -0.75
C ALA A 93 -1.19 -19.14 -0.70
N ARG A 94 -1.57 -17.87 -0.93
CA ARG A 94 -0.66 -16.72 -0.77
C ARG A 94 -0.20 -16.54 0.67
N CYS A 95 -1.11 -16.67 1.64
CA CYS A 95 -0.73 -16.63 3.05
C CYS A 95 0.22 -17.78 3.43
N GLN A 96 0.02 -18.98 2.90
CA GLN A 96 0.90 -20.13 3.15
C GLN A 96 2.29 -19.95 2.53
N ASP A 97 2.38 -19.32 1.36
CA ASP A 97 3.66 -18.98 0.71
C ASP A 97 4.46 -17.98 1.58
N MET A 98 3.77 -17.03 2.21
CA MET A 98 4.38 -16.10 3.17
C MET A 98 4.72 -16.71 4.53
N TYR A 99 3.89 -17.63 5.03
CA TYR A 99 4.02 -18.24 6.37
C TYR A 99 4.11 -19.78 6.30
N PRO A 100 5.17 -20.35 5.71
CA PRO A 100 5.26 -21.78 5.43
C PRO A 100 5.40 -22.66 6.69
N THR A 101 5.79 -22.09 7.83
CA THR A 101 6.09 -22.84 9.07
C THR A 101 4.98 -22.83 10.11
N SER A 102 3.88 -22.12 9.88
CA SER A 102 2.85 -21.87 10.90
C SER A 102 1.79 -22.98 11.04
N ARG A 103 1.71 -23.91 10.09
CA ARG A 103 0.80 -25.09 10.16
C ARG A 103 1.45 -26.29 10.88
N ARG A 104 2.16 -26.08 12.00
CA ARG A 104 2.68 -27.18 12.83
C ARG A 104 1.97 -27.25 14.16
#